data_AF-A0A1J8QVS4-F1
#
_entry.id   AF-A0A1J8QVS4-F1
#
_cell.length_a   1.000
_cell.length_b   1.000
_cell.length_c   1.000
_cell.angle_alpha   90.00
_cell.angle_beta   90.00
_cell.angle_gamma   90.00
#
_symmetry.space_group_name_H-M   'P 1'
#
loop_
_entity.id
_entity.type
_entity.pdbx_description
1 polymer ?
#
loop_
_entity_poly.entity_id
_entity_poly.type
_entity_poly.pdbx_seq_one_letter_code
_entity_poly.pdbx_strand_id
1 'polypeptide(L)'
;MFIGLIQRYGLEPEVAQHLSSSYGSQAWALLSLPSTPQPLPLAIDPHHPLSAPYPFTHSEITYALTHEYAQKPLDVLLRRTRLGFVDARAALGALPEVVRVMGDALGWDTRRRREEARRGEEVLRGMDAGGRVEIPVSPSGWWAGGFWRRLHSVFGRAAPVGVRSFSVAATYPRALFAPGEIDALREAFGQHARTPAGSGSVEQQQPRMPVSHLREAVGSVAALGYGYDSVREADFRYVLREAGLSDAPEKGKKRDELDFEEFVEICGDLKDVSIAPAVSKKSVQRRRIPVEKSGGGV
;
A
#
# COMPACT_ATOMS: atom_id res chain seq x y z
N MET A 1 -5.14 31.21 9.68
CA MET A 1 -6.62 31.05 9.69
C MET A 1 -7.07 29.92 10.62
N PHE A 2 -6.30 28.84 10.80
CA PHE A 2 -6.66 27.70 11.66
C PHE A 2 -6.92 28.03 13.15
N ILE A 3 -6.25 29.05 13.74
CA ILE A 3 -6.48 29.47 15.15
C ILE A 3 -7.96 29.79 15.42
N GLY A 4 -8.64 30.45 14.47
CA GLY A 4 -10.06 30.77 14.62
C GLY A 4 -10.97 29.55 14.59
N LEU A 5 -10.57 28.50 13.86
CA LEU A 5 -11.31 27.24 13.83
C LEU A 5 -11.21 26.51 15.17
N ILE A 6 -10.02 26.49 15.78
CA ILE A 6 -9.79 25.90 17.11
C ILE A 6 -10.65 26.62 18.17
N GLN A 7 -10.61 27.96 18.18
CA GLN A 7 -11.32 28.75 19.20
C GLN A 7 -12.84 28.61 19.12
N ARG A 8 -13.40 28.47 17.91
CA ARG A 8 -14.87 28.41 17.72
C ARG A 8 -15.44 27.00 17.81
N TYR A 9 -14.72 26.01 17.29
CA TYR A 9 -15.21 24.63 17.17
C TYR A 9 -14.50 23.64 18.09
N GLY A 10 -13.49 24.07 18.85
CA GLY A 10 -12.77 23.21 19.80
C GLY A 10 -11.94 22.10 19.13
N LEU A 11 -11.53 22.31 17.87
CA LEU A 11 -10.81 21.30 17.10
C LEU A 11 -9.40 21.04 17.61
N GLU A 12 -8.93 19.80 17.41
CA GLU A 12 -7.53 19.47 17.54
C GLU A 12 -6.68 20.32 16.58
N PRO A 13 -5.47 20.78 16.99
CA PRO A 13 -4.65 21.66 16.17
C PRO A 13 -4.33 21.09 14.78
N GLU A 14 -4.05 19.78 14.69
CA GLU A 14 -3.73 19.11 13.42
C GLU A 14 -4.93 19.10 12.47
N VAL A 15 -6.13 18.81 12.98
CA VAL A 15 -7.39 18.85 12.20
C VAL A 15 -7.69 20.26 11.73
N ALA A 16 -7.56 21.26 12.61
CA ALA A 16 -7.78 22.66 12.25
C ALA A 16 -6.78 23.13 11.17
N GLN A 17 -5.51 22.71 11.28
CA GLN A 17 -4.48 23.04 10.30
C GLN A 17 -4.76 22.39 8.95
N HIS A 18 -5.08 21.09 8.93
CA HIS A 18 -5.48 20.34 7.74
C HIS A 18 -6.66 20.99 7.02
N LEU A 19 -7.74 21.28 7.74
CA LEU A 19 -8.94 21.89 7.15
C LEU A 19 -8.63 23.29 6.61
N SER A 20 -7.85 24.08 7.34
CA SER A 20 -7.45 25.42 6.90
C SER A 20 -6.54 25.38 5.68
N SER A 21 -5.66 24.38 5.53
CA SER A 21 -4.78 24.26 4.35
C SER A 21 -5.51 23.71 3.14
N SER A 22 -6.42 22.75 3.35
CA SER A 22 -7.11 22.03 2.27
C SER A 22 -8.30 22.79 1.72
N TYR A 23 -9.11 23.41 2.60
CA TYR A 23 -10.37 24.08 2.23
C TYR A 23 -10.32 25.61 2.34
N GLY A 24 -9.29 26.18 2.97
CA GLY A 24 -9.14 27.62 3.13
C GLY A 24 -10.36 28.24 3.84
N SER A 25 -10.97 29.25 3.22
CA SER A 25 -12.19 29.90 3.75
C SER A 25 -13.40 28.96 3.81
N GLN A 26 -13.44 27.91 2.98
CA GLN A 26 -14.56 26.97 2.96
C GLN A 26 -14.57 26.04 4.18
N ALA A 27 -13.47 25.97 4.95
CA ALA A 27 -13.41 25.21 6.19
C ALA A 27 -14.50 25.63 7.19
N TRP A 28 -14.87 26.91 7.21
CA TRP A 28 -15.96 27.40 8.05
C TRP A 28 -17.31 26.84 7.64
N ALA A 29 -17.58 26.77 6.34
CA ALA A 29 -18.82 26.20 5.81
C ALA A 29 -18.87 24.69 6.07
N LEU A 30 -17.76 23.98 5.86
CA LEU A 30 -17.61 22.55 6.13
C LEU A 30 -17.94 22.21 7.59
N LEU A 31 -17.39 22.96 8.55
CA LEU A 31 -17.63 22.75 9.98
C LEU A 31 -19.03 23.20 10.43
N SER A 32 -19.68 24.08 9.67
CA SER A 32 -21.05 24.54 9.96
C SER A 32 -22.11 23.57 9.45
N LEU A 33 -21.73 22.55 8.68
CA LEU A 33 -22.69 21.57 8.17
C LEU A 33 -23.28 20.74 9.32
N PRO A 34 -24.59 20.49 9.31
CA PRO A 34 -25.19 19.58 10.27
C PRO A 34 -24.55 18.20 10.09
N SER A 35 -24.20 17.56 11.22
CA SER A 35 -23.89 16.14 11.21
C SER A 35 -25.05 15.40 10.53
N THR A 36 -24.72 14.42 9.71
CA THR A 36 -25.59 13.51 8.93
C THR A 36 -27.05 13.40 9.44
N PRO A 37 -28.07 13.27 8.56
CA PRO A 37 -29.49 13.30 8.94
C PRO A 37 -29.94 12.22 9.94
N GLN A 38 -29.09 11.24 10.24
CA GLN A 38 -29.27 10.31 11.34
C GLN A 38 -28.24 10.65 12.42
N PRO A 39 -28.67 10.76 13.70
CA PRO A 39 -27.73 11.01 14.78
C PRO A 39 -26.66 9.92 14.71
N LEU A 40 -25.41 10.35 14.50
CA LEU A 40 -24.28 9.51 14.86
C LEU A 40 -24.54 9.04 16.31
N PRO A 41 -24.11 7.82 16.69
CA PRO A 41 -24.14 7.43 18.10
C PRO A 41 -23.64 8.61 18.93
N LEU A 42 -24.31 8.93 20.04
CA LEU A 42 -24.08 10.12 20.90
C LEU A 42 -22.60 10.38 21.32
N ALA A 43 -21.67 9.52 20.91
CA ALA A 43 -20.24 9.53 21.19
C ALA A 43 -19.34 9.86 19.97
N ILE A 44 -19.86 10.04 18.74
CA ILE A 44 -19.01 10.37 17.58
C ILE A 44 -19.18 11.85 17.25
N ASP A 45 -18.17 12.63 17.61
CA ASP A 45 -18.02 14.01 17.19
C ASP A 45 -17.83 14.05 15.65
N PRO A 46 -18.66 14.79 14.88
CA PRO A 46 -18.52 14.90 13.42
C PRO A 46 -17.15 15.46 12.98
N HIS A 47 -16.44 16.13 13.88
CA HIS A 47 -15.11 16.68 13.66
C HIS A 47 -14.00 15.73 14.13
N HIS A 48 -14.35 14.56 14.68
CA HIS A 48 -13.39 13.53 15.02
C HIS A 48 -12.78 12.91 13.75
N PRO A 49 -11.47 12.61 13.75
CA PRO A 49 -10.84 11.88 12.68
C PRO A 49 -11.44 10.49 12.42
N LEU A 50 -11.55 10.10 11.15
CA LEU A 50 -11.96 8.77 10.68
C LEU A 50 -10.92 7.69 11.02
N SER A 51 -9.66 8.09 11.16
CA SER A 51 -8.54 7.22 11.52
C SER A 51 -7.58 7.98 12.42
N ALA A 52 -7.20 7.38 13.55
CA ALA A 52 -6.35 8.02 14.57
C ALA A 52 -5.07 8.72 14.04
N PRO A 53 -4.34 8.19 13.04
CA PRO A 53 -3.11 8.85 12.57
C PRO A 53 -3.34 9.96 11.52
N TYR A 54 -4.56 10.20 11.04
CA TYR A 54 -4.80 11.14 9.94
C TYR A 54 -5.97 12.09 10.23
N PRO A 55 -5.82 13.40 9.98
CA PRO A 55 -6.79 14.44 10.38
C PRO A 55 -8.05 14.52 9.49
N PHE A 56 -8.47 13.42 8.85
CA PHE A 56 -9.64 13.39 7.98
C PHE A 56 -10.92 13.15 8.77
N THR A 57 -11.90 14.03 8.66
CA THR A 57 -13.09 14.08 9.52
C THR A 57 -14.34 13.56 8.84
N HIS A 58 -15.38 13.20 9.62
CA HIS A 58 -16.69 12.88 9.06
C HIS A 58 -17.33 14.08 8.34
N SER A 59 -17.10 15.31 8.82
CA SER A 59 -17.59 16.52 8.16
C SER A 59 -17.08 16.68 6.73
N GLU A 60 -15.86 16.23 6.42
CA GLU A 60 -15.33 16.23 5.06
C GLU A 60 -16.12 15.30 4.13
N ILE A 61 -16.62 14.16 4.62
CA ILE A 61 -17.46 13.26 3.82
C ILE A 61 -18.77 13.96 3.45
N THR A 62 -19.44 14.59 4.43
CA THR A 62 -20.70 15.31 4.20
C THR A 62 -20.50 16.52 3.29
N TYR A 63 -19.40 17.26 3.46
CA TYR A 63 -19.05 18.36 2.57
C TYR A 63 -18.77 17.87 1.15
N ALA A 64 -18.02 16.78 0.99
CA ALA A 64 -17.73 16.19 -0.32
C ALA A 64 -19.00 15.77 -1.07
N LEU A 65 -19.98 15.21 -0.37
CA LEU A 65 -21.29 14.83 -0.91
C LEU A 65 -22.10 16.05 -1.40
N THR A 66 -22.19 17.07 -0.56
CA THR A 66 -23.12 18.19 -0.76
C THR A 66 -22.55 19.33 -1.60
N HIS A 67 -21.24 19.59 -1.50
CA HIS A 67 -20.56 20.72 -2.12
C HIS A 67 -19.54 20.32 -3.19
N GLU A 68 -19.09 19.06 -3.22
CA GLU A 68 -18.03 18.61 -4.15
C GLU A 68 -18.44 17.44 -5.07
N TYR A 69 -19.73 17.16 -5.17
CA TYR A 69 -20.32 16.15 -6.07
C TYR A 69 -19.73 14.74 -5.92
N ALA A 70 -19.27 14.36 -4.72
CA ALA A 70 -18.84 12.99 -4.47
C ALA A 70 -20.03 12.03 -4.58
N GLN A 71 -19.95 11.05 -5.47
CA GLN A 71 -21.01 10.04 -5.66
C GLN A 71 -20.54 8.62 -5.34
N LYS A 72 -19.23 8.42 -5.14
CA LYS A 72 -18.62 7.13 -4.79
C LYS A 72 -17.68 7.28 -3.58
N PRO A 73 -17.49 6.23 -2.76
CA PRO A 73 -16.56 6.26 -1.63
C PRO A 73 -15.13 6.59 -2.05
N LEU A 74 -14.73 6.11 -3.23
CA LEU A 74 -13.42 6.37 -3.82
C LEU A 74 -13.20 7.84 -4.20
N ASP A 75 -14.27 8.61 -4.49
CA ASP A 75 -14.12 10.05 -4.76
C ASP A 75 -13.65 10.78 -3.49
N VAL A 76 -14.19 10.38 -2.34
CA VAL A 76 -13.80 10.93 -1.03
C VAL A 76 -12.38 10.48 -0.67
N LEU A 77 -12.12 9.17 -0.68
CA LEU A 77 -10.88 8.59 -0.18
C LEU A 77 -9.66 8.85 -1.09
N LEU A 78 -9.85 8.93 -2.41
CA LEU A 78 -8.74 9.09 -3.35
C LEU A 78 -8.59 10.52 -3.87
N ARG A 79 -9.68 11.28 -4.03
CA ARG A 79 -9.61 12.60 -4.70
C ARG A 79 -9.70 13.77 -3.73
N ARG A 80 -10.60 13.70 -2.74
CA ARG A 80 -10.84 14.81 -1.79
C ARG A 80 -9.87 14.79 -0.62
N THR A 81 -9.83 13.67 0.09
CA THR A 81 -8.90 13.47 1.22
C THR A 81 -7.52 12.99 0.77
N ARG A 82 -7.48 12.19 -0.32
CA ARG A 82 -6.28 11.48 -0.79
C ARG A 82 -5.72 10.49 0.24
N LEU A 83 -6.49 10.10 1.26
CA LEU A 83 -6.05 9.14 2.27
C LEU A 83 -5.51 7.84 1.65
N GLY A 84 -6.12 7.34 0.58
CA GLY A 84 -5.64 6.11 -0.07
C GLY A 84 -4.27 6.23 -0.75
N PHE A 85 -3.79 7.44 -1.04
CA PHE A 85 -2.43 7.67 -1.53
C PHE A 85 -1.41 7.86 -0.41
N VAL A 86 -1.87 8.35 0.75
CA VAL A 86 -1.03 8.55 1.93
C VAL A 86 -0.83 7.22 2.65
N ASP A 87 -1.92 6.51 2.93
CA ASP A 87 -1.94 5.19 3.55
C ASP A 87 -3.19 4.42 3.10
N ALA A 88 -2.95 3.46 2.21
CA ALA A 88 -3.99 2.58 1.69
C ALA A 88 -4.64 1.71 2.78
N ARG A 89 -3.94 1.40 3.88
CA ARG A 89 -4.49 0.60 4.99
C ARG A 89 -5.42 1.40 5.87
N ALA A 90 -5.04 2.63 6.21
CA ALA A 90 -5.93 3.54 6.91
C ALA A 90 -7.18 3.83 6.06
N ALA A 91 -7.02 3.98 4.73
CA ALA A 91 -8.15 4.10 3.82
C ALA A 91 -9.05 2.86 3.81
N LEU A 92 -8.47 1.64 3.83
CA LEU A 92 -9.22 0.39 3.93
C LEU A 92 -10.00 0.30 5.26
N GLY A 93 -9.40 0.75 6.37
CA GLY A 93 -10.07 0.83 7.67
C GLY A 93 -11.21 1.84 7.70
N ALA A 94 -11.06 2.98 7.02
CA ALA A 94 -12.08 4.04 6.93
C ALA A 94 -13.21 3.74 5.92
N LEU A 95 -12.96 2.89 4.93
CA LEU A 95 -13.90 2.60 3.83
C LEU A 95 -15.31 2.17 4.29
N PRO A 96 -15.49 1.25 5.26
CA PRO A 96 -16.81 0.86 5.72
C PRO A 96 -17.63 2.04 6.25
N GLU A 97 -16.97 2.95 6.96
CA GLU A 97 -17.61 4.11 7.55
C GLU A 97 -17.98 5.17 6.51
N VAL A 98 -17.11 5.39 5.51
CA VAL A 98 -17.44 6.25 4.36
C VAL A 98 -18.63 5.69 3.58
N VAL A 99 -18.66 4.39 3.30
CA VAL A 99 -19.80 3.72 2.63
C VAL A 99 -21.07 3.85 3.45
N ARG A 100 -20.98 3.76 4.78
CA ARG A 100 -22.11 3.94 5.68
C ARG A 100 -22.68 5.35 5.56
N VAL A 101 -21.85 6.37 5.79
CA VAL A 101 -22.24 7.79 5.72
C VAL A 101 -22.80 8.17 4.36
N MET A 102 -22.10 7.79 3.27
CA MET A 102 -22.57 8.06 1.91
C MET A 102 -23.85 7.30 1.57
N GLY A 103 -23.96 6.04 1.99
CA GLY A 103 -25.14 5.24 1.75
C GLY A 103 -26.37 5.78 2.49
N ASP A 104 -26.20 6.30 3.70
CA ASP A 104 -27.27 6.91 4.49
C ASP A 104 -27.74 8.22 3.82
N ALA A 105 -26.80 9.06 3.39
CA ALA A 105 -27.09 10.34 2.73
C ALA A 105 -27.70 10.17 1.33
N LEU A 106 -27.27 9.16 0.56
CA LEU A 106 -27.70 8.94 -0.83
C LEU A 106 -28.80 7.88 -0.96
N GLY A 107 -29.30 7.33 0.15
CA GLY A 107 -30.38 6.34 0.16
C GLY A 107 -29.99 5.00 -0.49
N TRP A 108 -28.75 4.54 -0.31
CA TRP A 108 -28.30 3.27 -0.91
C TRP A 108 -28.87 2.05 -0.16
N ASP A 109 -29.35 1.09 -0.95
CA ASP A 109 -29.73 -0.23 -0.45
C ASP A 109 -28.50 -1.06 -0.03
N THR A 110 -28.76 -2.19 0.64
CA THR A 110 -27.71 -3.10 1.13
C THR A 110 -26.90 -3.75 0.00
N ARG A 111 -27.45 -3.83 -1.22
CA ARG A 111 -26.75 -4.41 -2.37
C ARG A 111 -25.72 -3.43 -2.90
N ARG A 112 -26.11 -2.17 -3.12
CA ARG A 112 -25.25 -1.08 -3.60
C ARG A 112 -24.13 -0.80 -2.61
N ARG A 113 -24.41 -0.78 -1.31
CA ARG A 113 -23.37 -0.62 -0.27
C ARG A 113 -22.31 -1.72 -0.36
N ARG A 114 -22.72 -2.97 -0.56
CA ARG A 114 -21.77 -4.10 -0.75
C ARG A 114 -20.95 -3.96 -2.02
N GLU A 115 -21.57 -3.53 -3.10
CA GLU A 115 -20.89 -3.34 -4.38
C GLU A 115 -19.84 -2.23 -4.30
N GLU A 116 -20.20 -1.08 -3.72
CA GLU A 116 -19.27 0.04 -3.55
C GLU A 116 -18.15 -0.29 -2.54
N ALA A 117 -18.46 -1.00 -1.45
CA ALA A 117 -17.44 -1.49 -0.52
C ALA A 117 -16.46 -2.46 -1.22
N ARG A 118 -16.97 -3.44 -1.97
CA ARG A 118 -16.13 -4.39 -2.70
C ARG A 118 -15.22 -3.71 -3.73
N ARG A 119 -15.76 -2.77 -4.50
CA ARG A 119 -14.99 -1.98 -5.47
C ARG A 119 -13.92 -1.13 -4.78
N GLY A 120 -14.28 -0.52 -3.65
CA GLY A 120 -13.34 0.25 -2.82
C GLY A 120 -12.21 -0.62 -2.30
N GLU A 121 -12.52 -1.79 -1.75
CA GLU A 121 -11.53 -2.76 -1.26
C GLU A 121 -10.59 -3.23 -2.37
N GLU A 122 -11.10 -3.56 -3.55
CA GLU A 122 -10.29 -4.00 -4.68
C GLU A 122 -9.27 -2.94 -5.09
N VAL A 123 -9.70 -1.69 -5.24
CA VAL A 123 -8.83 -0.57 -5.62
C VAL A 123 -7.79 -0.29 -4.54
N LEU A 124 -8.22 -0.17 -3.28
CA LEU A 124 -7.31 0.18 -2.17
C LEU A 124 -6.33 -0.97 -1.85
N ARG A 125 -6.73 -2.23 -1.97
CA ARG A 125 -5.80 -3.36 -1.84
C ARG A 125 -4.79 -3.40 -2.98
N GLY A 126 -5.19 -3.01 -4.20
CA GLY A 126 -4.25 -2.82 -5.30
C GLY A 126 -3.24 -1.69 -5.06
N MET A 127 -3.52 -0.77 -4.14
CA MET A 127 -2.65 0.35 -3.74
C MET A 127 -1.78 0.04 -2.52
N ASP A 128 -2.17 -0.89 -1.65
CA ASP A 128 -1.39 -1.23 -0.45
C ASP A 128 -0.10 -1.97 -0.84
N ALA A 129 1.00 -1.42 -0.34
CA ALA A 129 2.37 -1.83 -0.55
C ALA A 129 2.80 -3.11 0.20
N GLY A 130 1.86 -3.99 0.59
CA GLY A 130 2.20 -5.34 1.07
C GLY A 130 2.83 -5.43 2.47
N GLY A 131 2.23 -4.79 3.47
CA GLY A 131 2.51 -5.08 4.88
C GLY A 131 1.35 -5.82 5.51
N ARG A 132 1.63 -6.91 6.24
CA ARG A 132 0.61 -7.64 7.01
C ARG A 132 0.03 -6.72 8.09
N VAL A 133 -1.26 -6.45 8.02
CA VAL A 133 -2.02 -5.87 9.13
C VAL A 133 -3.20 -6.77 9.43
N GLU A 134 -3.31 -7.15 10.70
CA GLU A 134 -4.50 -7.76 11.26
C GLU A 134 -5.58 -6.68 11.34
N ILE A 135 -6.55 -6.71 10.43
CA ILE A 135 -7.75 -5.88 10.59
C ILE A 135 -8.61 -6.60 11.63
N PRO A 136 -8.91 -6.00 12.80
CA PRO A 136 -9.90 -6.56 13.71
C PRO A 136 -11.27 -6.47 13.03
N VAL A 137 -11.63 -7.51 12.28
CA VAL A 137 -13.01 -7.71 11.86
C VAL A 137 -13.80 -8.07 13.11
N SER A 138 -14.54 -7.11 13.65
CA SER A 138 -15.52 -7.41 14.69
C SER A 138 -16.45 -8.52 14.17
N PRO A 139 -16.69 -9.61 14.91
CA PRO A 139 -17.65 -10.66 14.51
C PRO A 139 -19.08 -10.13 14.34
N SER A 140 -19.35 -8.87 14.70
CA SER A 140 -20.60 -8.20 14.41
C SER A 140 -20.66 -7.78 12.94
N GLY A 141 -21.25 -8.63 12.10
CA GLY A 141 -21.70 -8.21 10.78
C GLY A 141 -22.54 -6.92 10.88
N TRP A 142 -22.18 -5.93 10.08
CA TRP A 142 -22.77 -4.60 9.86
C TRP A 142 -24.30 -4.52 9.57
N TRP A 143 -25.02 -5.65 9.61
CA TRP A 143 -26.48 -5.77 9.50
C TRP A 143 -27.17 -6.03 10.87
N ALA A 144 -26.40 -6.26 11.94
CA ALA A 144 -26.91 -6.68 13.25
C ALA A 144 -27.06 -5.54 14.28
N GLY A 145 -27.07 -4.27 13.85
CA GLY A 145 -27.11 -3.11 14.76
C GLY A 145 -28.36 -3.02 15.65
N GLY A 146 -29.47 -3.67 15.26
CA GLY A 146 -30.74 -3.62 16.02
C GLY A 146 -31.10 -4.88 16.80
N PHE A 147 -30.73 -6.07 16.31
CA PHE A 147 -31.30 -7.33 16.83
C PHE A 147 -30.59 -7.83 18.10
N TRP A 148 -29.27 -7.78 18.17
CA TRP A 148 -28.50 -8.32 19.29
C TRP A 148 -28.43 -7.39 20.51
N ARG A 149 -28.60 -6.08 20.33
CA ARG A 149 -28.68 -5.12 21.45
C ARG A 149 -29.90 -5.39 22.35
N ARG A 150 -30.94 -6.04 21.82
CA ARG A 150 -32.12 -6.50 22.60
C ARG A 150 -31.92 -7.86 23.27
N LEU A 151 -31.02 -8.71 22.78
CA LEU A 151 -30.77 -10.06 23.32
C LEU A 151 -29.62 -10.11 24.35
N HIS A 152 -28.70 -9.15 24.31
CA HIS A 152 -27.63 -9.00 25.33
C HIS A 152 -28.13 -8.54 26.71
N SER A 153 -29.42 -8.21 26.86
CA SER A 153 -30.05 -8.01 28.17
C SER A 153 -30.31 -9.35 28.90
N VAL A 154 -30.32 -10.49 28.20
CA VAL A 154 -30.82 -11.75 28.78
C VAL A 154 -29.83 -12.92 28.75
N PHE A 155 -28.83 -12.97 27.86
CA PHE A 155 -27.82 -14.06 27.91
C PHE A 155 -26.39 -13.53 27.84
N GLY A 156 -25.75 -13.46 29.01
CA GLY A 156 -24.32 -13.21 29.14
C GLY A 156 -23.50 -14.40 28.66
N ARG A 157 -22.86 -14.26 27.50
CA ARG A 157 -21.63 -14.99 27.14
C ARG A 157 -20.96 -14.32 25.95
N ALA A 158 -19.68 -13.96 26.12
CA ALA A 158 -18.84 -13.41 25.06
C ALA A 158 -18.51 -14.49 24.00
N ALA A 159 -18.68 -14.15 22.73
CA ALA A 159 -18.29 -15.01 21.60
C ALA A 159 -16.81 -14.80 21.23
N PRO A 160 -16.10 -15.84 20.75
CA PRO A 160 -14.68 -15.75 20.44
C PRO A 160 -14.42 -14.91 19.18
N VAL A 161 -13.40 -14.05 19.24
CA VAL A 161 -12.89 -13.26 18.11
C VAL A 161 -12.10 -14.19 17.18
N GLY A 162 -12.59 -14.37 15.95
CA GLY A 162 -11.89 -15.14 14.92
C GLY A 162 -10.95 -14.26 14.10
N VAL A 163 -9.64 -14.52 14.17
CA VAL A 163 -8.64 -13.89 13.31
C VAL A 163 -8.57 -14.66 11.99
N ARG A 164 -8.72 -13.99 10.84
CA ARG A 164 -8.49 -14.58 9.52
C ARG A 164 -7.21 -14.01 8.92
N SER A 165 -6.17 -14.84 8.84
CA SER A 165 -4.96 -14.55 8.08
C SER A 165 -5.18 -14.90 6.60
N PHE A 166 -4.99 -13.94 5.69
CA PHE A 166 -4.92 -14.22 4.26
C PHE A 166 -3.53 -13.92 3.72
N SER A 167 -2.93 -14.92 3.06
CA SER A 167 -1.72 -14.76 2.24
C SER A 167 -2.16 -14.26 0.87
N VAL A 168 -1.81 -13.01 0.56
CA VAL A 168 -1.86 -12.49 -0.81
C VAL A 168 -0.47 -12.70 -1.39
N ALA A 169 -0.34 -13.68 -2.28
CA ALA A 169 0.84 -13.87 -3.07
C ALA A 169 1.02 -12.67 -4.01
N ALA A 170 2.21 -12.06 -3.95
CA ALA A 170 2.84 -11.22 -4.97
C ALA A 170 1.98 -10.07 -5.52
N THR A 171 1.95 -8.95 -4.80
CA THR A 171 1.73 -7.62 -5.41
C THR A 171 2.55 -6.64 -4.57
N TYR A 172 3.69 -6.17 -5.10
CA TYR A 172 4.70 -5.47 -4.31
C TYR A 172 5.00 -4.04 -4.77
N PRO A 173 5.37 -3.17 -3.82
CA PRO A 173 5.62 -1.73 -3.99
C PRO A 173 7.06 -1.41 -4.38
N ARG A 174 7.33 -0.13 -4.66
CA ARG A 174 8.63 0.45 -5.03
C ARG A 174 9.75 0.39 -3.96
N ALA A 175 9.65 -0.47 -2.95
CA ALA A 175 10.77 -0.82 -2.08
C ALA A 175 11.26 -2.23 -2.48
N LEU A 176 12.41 -2.30 -3.16
CA LEU A 176 12.97 -3.57 -3.66
C LEU A 176 13.31 -4.57 -2.53
N PHE A 177 13.63 -4.05 -1.35
CA PHE A 177 14.11 -4.83 -0.20
C PHE A 177 13.18 -4.72 1.01
N ALA A 178 12.91 -5.85 1.66
CA ALA A 178 12.16 -5.93 2.91
C ALA A 178 13.01 -5.48 4.12
N PRO A 179 12.39 -5.12 5.26
CA PRO A 179 13.13 -4.81 6.49
C PRO A 179 14.03 -5.98 6.92
N GLY A 180 15.31 -5.69 7.20
CA GLY A 180 16.33 -6.69 7.59
C GLY A 180 16.92 -7.49 6.43
N GLU A 181 16.43 -7.31 5.20
CA GLU A 181 16.94 -8.03 4.03
C GLU A 181 18.35 -7.59 3.65
N ILE A 182 18.64 -6.29 3.71
CA ILE A 182 19.99 -5.76 3.40
C ILE A 182 21.02 -6.30 4.41
N ASP A 183 20.63 -6.52 5.66
CA ASP A 183 21.50 -7.10 6.68
C ASP A 183 21.78 -8.57 6.38
N ALA A 184 20.76 -9.33 5.98
CA ALA A 184 20.93 -10.71 5.52
C ALA A 184 21.82 -10.81 4.26
N LEU A 185 21.65 -9.89 3.30
CA LEU A 185 22.51 -9.78 2.12
C LEU A 185 23.95 -9.44 2.50
N ARG A 186 24.16 -8.58 3.49
CA ARG A 186 25.48 -8.23 4.02
C ARG A 186 26.18 -9.43 4.64
N GLU A 187 25.46 -10.24 5.42
CA GLU A 187 25.98 -11.48 6.00
C GLU A 187 26.33 -12.51 4.92
N ALA A 188 25.45 -12.71 3.94
CA ALA A 188 25.67 -13.62 2.82
C ALA A 188 26.88 -13.20 1.98
N PHE A 189 27.02 -11.91 1.69
CA PHE A 189 28.19 -11.36 1.00
C PHE A 189 29.47 -11.60 1.81
N GLY A 190 29.44 -11.34 3.12
CA GLY A 190 30.59 -11.51 4.01
C GLY A 190 31.12 -12.95 4.09
N GLN A 191 30.28 -13.97 3.89
CA GLN A 191 30.70 -15.38 3.87
C GLN A 191 31.60 -15.73 2.69
N HIS A 192 31.45 -15.01 1.57
CA HIS A 192 32.15 -15.29 0.32
C HIS A 192 33.14 -14.19 -0.09
N ALA A 193 33.10 -13.04 0.57
CA ALA A 193 33.98 -11.92 0.28
C ALA A 193 35.37 -12.09 0.91
N ARG A 194 36.41 -11.65 0.18
CA ARG A 194 37.79 -11.61 0.64
C ARG A 194 38.26 -10.17 0.69
N THR A 195 38.92 -9.80 1.78
CA THR A 195 39.62 -8.51 1.85
C THR A 195 41.02 -8.69 1.28
N PRO A 196 41.42 -7.94 0.25
CA PRO A 196 42.77 -8.04 -0.29
C PRO A 196 43.79 -7.55 0.77
N ALA A 197 44.75 -8.41 1.10
CA ALA A 197 45.78 -8.11 2.08
C ALA A 197 46.84 -7.18 1.44
N GLY A 198 46.66 -5.87 1.56
CA GLY A 198 47.62 -4.88 1.07
C GLY A 198 47.49 -3.52 1.77
N SER A 199 48.63 -2.86 2.01
CA SER A 199 48.71 -1.49 2.55
C SER A 199 48.38 -0.43 1.48
N GLY A 200 47.23 -0.61 0.81
CA GLY A 200 46.71 0.29 -0.21
C GLY A 200 45.70 1.30 0.33
N SER A 201 45.24 2.20 -0.54
CA SER A 201 44.19 3.19 -0.26
C SER A 201 42.87 2.53 0.20
N VAL A 202 42.00 3.28 0.89
CA VAL A 202 40.74 2.78 1.52
C VAL A 202 39.82 2.04 0.52
N GLU A 203 39.78 2.47 -0.74
CA GLU A 203 39.06 1.80 -1.84
C GLU A 203 39.61 0.41 -2.18
N GLN A 204 40.91 0.20 -2.00
CA GLN A 204 41.57 -1.08 -2.27
C GLN A 204 41.41 -2.07 -1.13
N GLN A 205 40.88 -1.65 0.04
CA GLN A 205 40.65 -2.51 1.21
C GLN A 205 39.20 -2.96 1.34
N GLN A 206 38.34 -2.65 0.38
CA GLN A 206 36.95 -3.09 0.42
C GLN A 206 36.85 -4.61 0.15
N PRO A 207 35.99 -5.33 0.90
CA PRO A 207 35.78 -6.76 0.69
C PRO A 207 35.14 -7.01 -0.67
N ARG A 208 35.68 -7.97 -1.43
CA ARG A 208 35.20 -8.33 -2.77
C ARG A 208 34.81 -9.80 -2.84
N MET A 209 33.69 -10.09 -3.50
CA MET A 209 33.19 -11.44 -3.72
C MET A 209 33.35 -11.82 -5.19
N PRO A 210 33.87 -13.02 -5.53
CA PRO A 210 33.89 -13.46 -6.91
C PRO A 210 32.47 -13.81 -7.40
N VAL A 211 32.17 -13.49 -8.66
CA VAL A 211 30.83 -13.66 -9.28
C VAL A 211 30.35 -15.12 -9.23
N SER A 212 31.26 -16.10 -9.15
CA SER A 212 30.93 -17.52 -9.01
C SER A 212 30.09 -17.83 -7.76
N HIS A 213 30.27 -17.07 -6.67
CA HIS A 213 29.54 -17.27 -5.41
C HIS A 213 28.22 -16.50 -5.35
N LEU A 214 27.89 -15.68 -6.36
CA LEU A 214 26.65 -14.89 -6.39
C LEU A 214 25.41 -15.76 -6.19
N ARG A 215 25.34 -16.90 -6.89
CA ARG A 215 24.19 -17.81 -6.81
C ARG A 215 24.05 -18.45 -5.42
N GLU A 216 25.17 -18.79 -4.79
CA GLU A 216 25.19 -19.39 -3.45
C GLU A 216 24.76 -18.35 -2.40
N ALA A 217 25.28 -17.12 -2.50
CA ALA A 217 24.93 -16.01 -1.62
C ALA A 217 23.45 -15.59 -1.75
N VAL A 218 22.90 -15.54 -2.96
CA VAL A 218 21.47 -15.27 -3.17
C VAL A 218 20.61 -16.45 -2.69
N GLY A 219 21.09 -17.68 -2.86
CA GLY A 219 20.40 -18.89 -2.41
C GLY A 219 20.26 -19.00 -0.89
N SER A 220 21.27 -18.56 -0.13
CA SER A 220 21.19 -18.53 1.34
C SER A 220 20.16 -17.51 1.84
N VAL A 221 20.00 -16.39 1.14
CA VAL A 221 19.00 -15.34 1.43
C VAL A 221 17.60 -15.77 0.98
N ALA A 222 17.49 -16.53 -0.11
CA ALA A 222 16.23 -17.12 -0.57
C ALA A 222 15.60 -18.01 0.53
N ALA A 223 16.42 -18.83 1.20
CA ALA A 223 15.99 -19.70 2.29
C ALA A 223 15.37 -18.96 3.48
N LEU A 224 15.65 -17.66 3.64
CA LEU A 224 15.07 -16.79 4.67
C LEU A 224 13.70 -16.21 4.30
N GLY A 225 13.20 -16.48 3.08
CA GLY A 225 11.87 -16.08 2.64
C GLY A 225 11.78 -14.68 2.03
N TYR A 226 12.90 -14.11 1.56
CA TYR A 226 12.95 -12.77 0.95
C TYR A 226 12.56 -12.72 -0.54
N GLY A 227 11.99 -13.80 -1.09
CA GLY A 227 11.38 -13.79 -2.43
C GLY A 227 12.32 -14.07 -3.60
N TYR A 228 13.50 -14.65 -3.34
CA TYR A 228 14.45 -15.08 -4.38
C TYR A 228 14.18 -16.50 -4.92
N ASP A 229 13.17 -17.22 -4.39
CA ASP A 229 12.87 -18.62 -4.74
C ASP A 229 12.43 -18.81 -6.20
N SER A 230 11.91 -17.76 -6.84
CA SER A 230 11.39 -17.78 -8.21
C SER A 230 12.45 -17.50 -9.28
N VAL A 231 13.67 -17.11 -8.89
CA VAL A 231 14.73 -16.68 -9.81
C VAL A 231 15.30 -17.88 -10.58
N ARG A 232 15.29 -17.81 -11.91
CA ARG A 232 15.80 -18.87 -12.79
C ARG A 232 17.25 -18.60 -13.19
N GLU A 233 17.95 -19.64 -13.62
CA GLU A 233 19.32 -19.52 -14.16
C GLU A 233 19.41 -18.64 -15.42
N ALA A 234 18.31 -18.53 -16.18
CA ALA A 234 18.23 -17.59 -17.30
C ALA A 234 18.24 -16.12 -16.82
N ASP A 235 17.66 -15.84 -15.66
CA ASP A 235 17.53 -14.50 -15.10
C ASP A 235 18.88 -14.02 -14.57
N PHE A 236 19.63 -14.90 -13.88
CA PHE A 236 21.03 -14.64 -13.50
C PHE A 236 21.90 -14.29 -14.70
N ARG A 237 21.80 -15.05 -15.80
CA ARG A 237 22.56 -14.77 -17.03
C ARG A 237 22.15 -13.46 -17.70
N TYR A 238 20.88 -13.07 -17.59
CA TYR A 238 20.39 -11.80 -18.11
C TYR A 238 20.94 -10.62 -17.30
N VAL A 239 20.77 -10.65 -15.97
CA VAL A 239 21.24 -9.58 -15.08
C VAL A 239 22.76 -9.44 -15.13
N LEU A 240 23.52 -10.55 -15.12
CA LEU A 240 24.98 -10.49 -15.25
C LEU A 240 25.45 -9.91 -16.59
N ARG A 241 24.64 -10.04 -17.66
CA ARG A 241 24.94 -9.41 -18.95
C ARG A 241 24.68 -7.91 -18.91
N GLU A 242 23.56 -7.48 -18.35
CA GLU A 242 23.23 -6.05 -18.18
C GLU A 242 24.26 -5.34 -17.29
N ALA A 243 24.72 -6.01 -16.22
CA ALA A 243 25.77 -5.51 -15.33
C ALA A 243 27.19 -5.55 -15.95
N GLY A 244 27.36 -6.05 -17.18
CA GLY A 244 28.66 -6.12 -17.85
C GLY A 244 29.62 -7.17 -17.28
N LEU A 245 29.11 -8.14 -16.50
CA LEU A 245 29.86 -9.21 -15.81
C LEU A 245 29.76 -10.56 -16.52
N SER A 246 29.30 -10.56 -17.78
CA SER A 246 29.12 -11.80 -18.56
C SER A 246 30.42 -12.31 -19.20
N ASP A 247 30.47 -13.60 -19.52
CA ASP A 247 31.60 -14.26 -20.18
C ASP A 247 31.93 -13.72 -21.60
N ALA A 248 31.09 -12.87 -22.18
CA ALA A 248 31.28 -12.32 -23.53
C ALA A 248 31.94 -10.92 -23.46
N PRO A 249 33.18 -10.75 -23.94
CA PRO A 249 33.91 -9.50 -23.78
C PRO A 249 33.46 -8.47 -24.80
N GLU A 250 32.56 -7.56 -24.42
CA GLU A 250 32.38 -6.30 -25.14
C GLU A 250 33.40 -5.29 -24.61
N LYS A 251 34.59 -5.28 -25.25
CA LYS A 251 35.63 -4.24 -25.11
C LYS A 251 36.03 -3.88 -23.67
N GLY A 252 36.56 -4.84 -22.90
CA GLY A 252 37.09 -4.51 -21.57
C GLY A 252 37.61 -5.72 -20.81
N LYS A 253 38.48 -5.44 -19.82
CA LYS A 253 39.09 -6.42 -18.91
C LYS A 253 37.99 -7.23 -18.22
N LYS A 254 38.07 -8.56 -18.28
CA LYS A 254 37.14 -9.47 -17.58
C LYS A 254 37.14 -9.13 -16.08
N ARG A 255 36.02 -8.62 -15.56
CA ARG A 255 35.80 -8.36 -14.13
C ARG A 255 34.98 -9.52 -13.58
N ASP A 256 35.59 -10.30 -12.69
CA ASP A 256 34.99 -11.48 -12.07
C ASP A 256 34.75 -11.27 -10.56
N GLU A 257 34.86 -10.04 -10.06
CA GLU A 257 34.70 -9.65 -8.65
C GLU A 257 33.68 -8.52 -8.50
N LEU A 258 32.94 -8.56 -7.38
CA LEU A 258 31.87 -7.63 -7.02
C LEU A 258 32.15 -7.01 -5.66
N ASP A 259 31.90 -5.71 -5.52
CA ASP A 259 31.75 -5.09 -4.20
C ASP A 259 30.32 -5.29 -3.63
N PHE A 260 30.10 -4.82 -2.41
CA PHE A 260 28.81 -4.99 -1.74
C PHE A 260 27.69 -4.17 -2.38
N GLU A 261 28.00 -2.99 -2.92
CA GLU A 261 27.01 -2.12 -3.56
C GLU A 261 26.55 -2.75 -4.88
N GLU A 262 27.49 -3.18 -5.73
CA GLU A 262 27.25 -3.93 -6.96
C GLU A 262 26.46 -5.23 -6.69
N PHE A 263 26.77 -5.94 -5.60
CA PHE A 263 26.03 -7.14 -5.19
C PHE A 263 24.56 -6.84 -4.85
N VAL A 264 24.31 -5.77 -4.09
CA VAL A 264 22.94 -5.36 -3.73
C VAL A 264 22.16 -4.91 -4.97
N GLU A 265 22.78 -4.18 -5.89
CA GLU A 265 22.17 -3.77 -7.16
C GLU A 265 21.72 -5.00 -7.98
N ILE A 266 22.61 -5.98 -8.16
CA ILE A 266 22.29 -7.24 -8.86
C ILE A 266 21.13 -7.97 -8.18
N CYS A 267 21.08 -7.98 -6.85
CA CYS A 267 19.98 -8.59 -6.10
C CYS A 267 18.65 -7.86 -6.30
N GLY A 268 18.67 -6.54 -6.51
CA GLY A 268 17.50 -5.75 -6.89
C GLY A 268 17.01 -6.08 -8.29
N ASP A 269 17.92 -6.12 -9.26
CA ASP A 269 17.61 -6.45 -10.65
C ASP A 269 17.05 -7.88 -10.80
N LEU A 270 17.60 -8.84 -10.05
CA LEU A 270 17.08 -10.22 -10.04
C LEU A 270 15.64 -10.29 -9.55
N LYS A 271 15.30 -9.49 -8.53
CA LYS A 271 13.91 -9.38 -8.07
C LYS A 271 13.01 -8.77 -9.13
N ASP A 272 13.43 -7.70 -9.79
CA ASP A 272 12.67 -7.06 -10.86
C ASP A 272 12.40 -8.02 -12.02
N VAL A 273 13.40 -8.80 -12.44
CA VAL A 273 13.25 -9.80 -13.51
C VAL A 273 12.32 -10.93 -13.09
N SER A 274 12.38 -11.37 -11.83
CA SER A 274 11.49 -12.42 -11.32
C SER A 274 10.01 -12.01 -11.29
N ILE A 275 9.74 -10.70 -11.21
CA ILE A 275 8.40 -10.12 -11.21
C ILE A 275 7.86 -9.95 -12.63
N ALA A 276 8.73 -9.79 -13.63
CA ALA A 276 8.33 -9.54 -15.01
C ALA A 276 7.40 -10.67 -15.52
N PRO A 277 6.22 -10.34 -16.08
CA PRO A 277 5.31 -11.35 -16.59
C PRO A 277 6.02 -12.14 -17.70
N ALA A 278 6.03 -13.46 -17.58
CA ALA A 278 6.63 -14.33 -18.59
C ALA A 278 6.08 -13.97 -19.97
N VAL A 279 6.93 -13.40 -20.82
CA VAL A 279 6.53 -13.00 -22.18
C VAL A 279 6.20 -14.29 -22.93
N SER A 280 4.90 -14.57 -23.04
CA SER A 280 4.40 -15.65 -23.88
C SER A 280 4.95 -15.44 -25.29
N LYS A 281 5.76 -16.38 -25.79
CA LYS A 281 6.20 -16.44 -27.20
C LYS A 281 5.04 -16.73 -28.17
N LYS A 282 3.81 -16.35 -27.83
CA LYS A 282 2.74 -16.29 -28.82
C LYS A 282 3.01 -15.07 -29.69
N SER A 283 3.25 -15.30 -30.98
CA SER A 283 3.22 -14.23 -31.98
C SER A 283 1.82 -13.63 -31.99
N VAL A 284 1.60 -12.62 -31.15
CA VAL A 284 0.40 -11.79 -31.24
C VAL A 284 0.56 -11.04 -32.55
N GLN A 285 -0.04 -11.55 -33.63
CA GLN A 285 -0.27 -10.75 -34.82
C GLN A 285 -1.08 -9.54 -34.38
N ARG A 286 -0.39 -8.41 -34.13
CA ARG A 286 -1.02 -7.11 -33.89
C ARG A 286 -1.65 -6.64 -35.21
N ARG A 287 -2.73 -7.29 -35.60
CA ARG A 287 -3.59 -6.87 -36.69
C ARG A 287 -4.82 -6.23 -36.06
N ARG A 288 -4.75 -4.91 -35.90
CA ARG A 288 -5.86 -3.97 -35.61
C ARG A 288 -6.11 -3.64 -34.13
N ILE A 289 -6.11 -2.34 -33.86
CA ILE A 289 -6.51 -1.72 -32.58
C ILE A 289 -8.05 -1.74 -32.52
N PRO A 290 -8.68 -2.25 -31.44
CA PRO A 290 -10.14 -2.22 -31.28
C PRO A 290 -10.61 -0.77 -31.10
N VAL A 291 -11.28 -0.23 -32.12
CA VAL A 291 -11.84 1.14 -32.11
C VAL A 291 -13.08 1.28 -31.23
N GLU A 292 -13.67 0.15 -30.79
CA GLU A 292 -14.92 0.11 -30.02
C GLU A 292 -14.76 0.54 -28.55
N LYS A 293 -13.51 0.75 -28.08
CA LYS A 293 -13.20 1.27 -26.74
C LYS A 293 -12.76 2.73 -26.74
N SER A 294 -12.75 3.39 -27.90
CA SER A 294 -12.59 4.83 -27.98
C SER A 294 -13.92 5.48 -27.67
N GLY A 295 -14.20 5.70 -26.37
CA GLY A 295 -15.37 6.42 -25.88
C GLY A 295 -15.34 7.90 -26.29
N GLY A 296 -15.57 8.18 -27.57
CA GLY A 296 -15.98 9.49 -28.05
C GLY A 296 -17.48 9.61 -27.81
N GLY A 297 -17.85 10.50 -26.89
CA GLY A 297 -19.24 10.80 -26.56
C GLY A 297 -20.05 11.20 -27.79
N VAL A 298 -21.27 10.70 -27.83
CA VAL A 298 -22.39 11.35 -28.52
C VAL A 298 -23.11 12.26 -27.54
#